data_AF-A0ABD5WIR9-F1
#
_entry.id   AF-A0ABD5WIR9-F1
#
_cell.length_a   1.000
_cell.length_b   1.000
_cell.length_c   1.000
_cell.angle_alpha   90.00
_cell.angle_beta   90.00
_cell.angle_gamma   90.00
#
_symmetry.space_group_name_H-M   'P 1'
#
loop_
_entity.id
_entity.type
_entity.pdbx_description
1 polymer ?
#
loop_
_entity_poly.entity_id
_entity_poly.type
_entity_poly.pdbx_seq_one_letter_code
_entity_poly.pdbx_strand_id
1 'polypeptide(L)' 'MRRQTPPPAVRTRISCDRTDGFNVEDGLHHYDWCPFCGNRADAEDHKFVVTVSE' A
#
# COMPACT_ATOMS: atom_id res chain seq x y z
N MET A 1 18.62 10.55 28.55
CA MET A 1 17.91 9.44 27.87
C MET A 1 17.96 9.72 26.37
N ARG A 2 18.66 8.91 25.57
CA ARG A 2 18.61 9.05 24.11
C ARG A 2 17.19 8.72 23.67
N ARG A 3 16.47 9.68 23.07
CA ARG A 3 15.21 9.36 22.39
C ARG A 3 15.58 8.39 21.27
N GLN A 4 15.22 7.13 21.41
CA GLN A 4 15.11 6.25 20.26
C GLN A 4 13.94 6.82 19.46
N THR A 5 14.24 7.52 18.36
CA THR A 5 13.20 7.82 17.37
C THR A 5 12.61 6.48 16.95
N PRO A 6 11.30 6.27 17.05
CA PRO A 6 10.70 5.05 16.54
C PRO A 6 11.10 4.89 15.07
N PRO A 7 11.32 3.65 14.58
CA PRO A 7 11.56 3.45 13.16
C PRO A 7 10.40 4.06 12.37
N PRO A 8 10.68 4.68 11.20
CA PRO A 8 9.64 5.34 10.42
C PRO A 8 8.52 4.35 10.11
N ALA A 9 7.28 4.78 10.35
CA ALA A 9 6.12 3.94 10.05
C ALA A 9 5.89 3.96 8.53
N VAL A 10 6.15 2.83 7.89
CA VAL A 10 5.87 2.62 6.47
C VAL A 10 4.48 2.03 6.32
N ARG A 11 3.69 2.54 5.39
CA ARG A 11 2.39 1.97 5.00
C ARG A 11 2.30 1.90 3.49
N THR A 12 1.79 0.78 2.99
CA THR A 12 1.42 0.61 1.58
C THR A 12 -0.10 0.62 1.46
N ARG A 13 -0.61 1.40 0.51
CA ARG A 13 -2.01 1.39 0.09
C ARG A 13 -2.10 0.93 -1.36
N ILE A 14 -2.98 -0.03 -1.62
CA ILE A 14 -3.46 -0.40 -2.96
C ILE A 14 -4.91 0.08 -3.11
N SER A 15 -5.25 0.72 -4.23
CA SER A 15 -6.61 1.12 -4.58
C SER A 15 -6.96 0.56 -5.97
N CYS A 16 -8.21 0.14 -6.18
CA CYS A 16 -8.71 -0.44 -7.41
C CYS A 16 -9.91 0.35 -7.94
N ASP A 17 -9.75 1.00 -9.09
CA ASP A 17 -10.78 1.87 -9.67
C ASP A 17 -11.99 1.08 -10.20
N ARG A 18 -11.81 -0.22 -10.53
CA ARG A 18 -12.90 -1.08 -11.05
C ARG A 18 -13.92 -1.47 -9.99
N THR A 19 -13.48 -1.58 -8.74
CA THR A 19 -14.31 -2.05 -7.62
C THR A 19 -14.55 -0.98 -6.57
N ASP A 20 -13.91 0.18 -6.73
CA ASP A 20 -13.82 1.24 -5.71
C ASP A 20 -13.23 0.73 -4.38
N GLY A 21 -12.49 -0.39 -4.42
CA GLY A 21 -11.90 -1.04 -3.25
C GLY A 21 -10.51 -0.50 -2.93
N PHE A 22 -10.14 -0.47 -1.64
CA PHE A 22 -8.78 -0.17 -1.22
C PHE A 22 -8.36 -0.99 0.00
N ASN A 23 -7.06 -1.30 0.10
CA ASN A 23 -6.45 -1.94 1.26
C ASN A 23 -5.25 -1.09 1.72
N VAL A 24 -5.00 -1.05 3.03
CA VAL A 24 -3.82 -0.40 3.62
C VAL A 24 -3.14 -1.39 4.56
N GLU A 25 -1.86 -1.64 4.34
CA GLU A 25 -1.04 -2.54 5.16
C GLU A 25 0.17 -1.80 5.71
N ASP A 26 0.53 -2.09 6.96
CA ASP A 26 1.76 -1.59 7.57
C ASP A 26 2.97 -2.35 7.01
N GLY A 27 4.00 -1.62 6.60
CA GLY A 27 5.19 -2.14 5.93
C GLY A 27 5.22 -1.84 4.43
N LEU A 28 6.31 -2.26 3.78
CA LEU A 28 6.47 -2.22 2.33
C LEU A 28 5.89 -3.49 1.73
N HIS A 29 4.75 -3.37 1.04
CA HIS A 29 4.08 -4.48 0.39
C HIS A 29 4.10 -4.34 -1.14
N HIS A 30 4.26 -5.48 -1.82
CA HIS A 30 4.17 -5.62 -3.26
C HIS A 30 3.00 -6.55 -3.60
N TYR A 31 2.21 -6.19 -4.60
CA TYR A 31 1.08 -7.00 -5.07
C TYR A 31 1.25 -7.29 -6.55
N ASP A 32 1.32 -8.58 -6.90
CA ASP A 32 1.29 -8.99 -8.31
C ASP A 32 -0.14 -8.99 -8.88
N TRP A 33 -1.14 -9.21 -8.00
CA TRP A 33 -2.55 -9.28 -8.33
C TRP A 33 -3.38 -8.42 -7.38
N CYS A 34 -4.40 -7.76 -7.92
CA CYS A 34 -5.36 -7.01 -7.14
C CYS A 34 -6.27 -7.95 -6.35
N PRO A 35 -6.35 -7.84 -5.00
CA PRO A 35 -7.20 -8.69 -4.18
C PRO A 35 -8.69 -8.40 -4.35
N PHE A 36 -9.04 -7.28 -4.99
CA PHE A 36 -10.44 -6.86 -5.19
C PHE A 36 -11.02 -7.35 -6.51
N CYS A 37 -10.31 -7.10 -7.62
CA CYS A 37 -10.82 -7.41 -8.96
C CYS A 37 -10.17 -8.65 -9.61
N GLY A 38 -9.14 -9.22 -8.99
CA GLY A 38 -8.43 -10.40 -9.50
C GLY A 38 -7.56 -10.15 -10.75
N ASN A 39 -7.43 -8.91 -11.23
CA ASN A 39 -6.55 -8.55 -12.35
C ASN A 39 -5.13 -8.24 -11.87
N ARG A 40 -4.19 -8.13 -12.81
CA ARG A 40 -2.81 -7.72 -12.53
C ARG A 40 -2.79 -6.37 -11.84
N ALA A 41 -2.03 -6.28 -10.75
CA ALA A 41 -1.96 -5.06 -9.97
C ALA A 41 -1.15 -3.97 -10.71
N ASP A 42 -0.24 -4.34 -11.61
CA ASP A 42 0.51 -3.40 -12.46
C ASP A 42 -0.33 -2.74 -13.58
N ALA A 43 -1.62 -3.06 -13.70
CA ALA A 43 -2.52 -2.43 -14.66
C ALA A 43 -2.93 -0.99 -14.27
N GLU A 44 -3.32 -0.19 -15.26
CA GLU A 44 -3.72 1.23 -15.08
C GLU A 44 -4.92 1.43 -14.13
N ASP A 45 -5.72 0.38 -13.90
CA ASP A 45 -6.88 0.38 -13.01
C ASP A 45 -6.52 0.37 -11.50
N HIS A 46 -5.23 0.38 -11.15
CA HIS A 46 -4.76 0.26 -9.78
C HIS A 46 -3.77 1.35 -9.40
N LYS A 47 -3.96 1.89 -8.20
CA LYS A 47 -3.08 2.93 -7.63
C LYS A 47 -2.38 2.42 -6.37
N PHE A 48 -1.05 2.51 -6.38
CA PHE A 48 -0.20 2.25 -5.23
C PHE A 48 0.32 3.53 -4.61
N VAL A 49 0.21 3.64 -3.29
CA VAL A 49 0.78 4.74 -2.53
C VAL A 49 1.57 4.14 -1.37
N VAL A 50 2.85 4.47 -1.30
CA VAL A 50 3.69 4.16 -0.14
C VAL A 50 3.87 5.45 0.66
N THR A 51 3.53 5.41 1.94
CA THR A 51 3.69 6.54 2.86
C THR A 51 4.72 6.17 3.91
N VAL A 52 5.66 7.07 4.17
CA VAL A 52 6.68 6.94 5.22
C VAL A 52 6.43 8.08 6.20
N SER A 53 6.15 7.75 7.46
CA SER A 53 5.92 8.74 8.53
C SER A 53 7.11 8.76 9.48
N GLU A 54 7.66 9.94 9.74
CA GLU A 54 8.81 10.21 10.64
C GLU A 54 8.41 10.37 12.11
#